data_AF-A0A954XGX3-F1
#
_entry.id   AF-A0A954XGX3-F1
#
_cell.length_a   1.000
_cell.length_b   1.000
_cell.length_c   1.000
_cell.angle_alpha   90.00
_cell.angle_beta   90.00
_cell.angle_gamma   90.00
#
_symmetry.space_group_name_H-M   'P 1'
#
loop_
_entity.id
_entity.type
_entity.pdbx_description
1 polymer ?
#
loop_
_entity_poly.entity_id
_entity_poly.type
_entity_poly.pdbx_seq_one_letter_code
_entity_poly.pdbx_strand_id
1 'polypeptide(L)'
;DWLLMRNPSPYNMFTDISPGLFTHVGVVATEVGEDGKRRFVIVDLPERGAKIPATNVDDYLLRTLHYMFLRHNDPAVQQQLGAAAAEMIGNRSNFDLTFRTSRVLDLKGKPLKGQTINTYCAGFLLLCAQTTSRPRTEFFPIPEYAAGGNCLSNLKKLGLAIGDDFVSPSGAIFSPALEIAGRREPMYSPDRQVKEAVYDHFAVSMVEETLHPAPDLSQAMLESAARIAKQNAWLRQFLARANNVSPEMDLESAAKAAAVIETLDAIADANMSGFLKAREAFVAGPLEALRQSGASEQRVAEITQYRQRHADLWNRWIAGQLSPRDMRIALVDFYSQQGRDQLDAAP
;
A
#
# COMPACT_ATOMS: atom_id res chain seq x y z
N ASP A 1 16.90 11.74 4.91
CA ASP A 1 15.50 11.76 5.39
C ASP A 1 14.83 10.43 5.07
N TRP A 2 13.92 9.99 5.93
CA TRP A 2 13.01 8.87 5.67
C TRP A 2 11.66 9.45 5.26
N LEU A 3 11.17 9.02 4.10
CA LEU A 3 9.82 9.29 3.65
C LEU A 3 8.89 8.23 4.23
N LEU A 4 7.85 8.67 4.93
CA LEU A 4 6.72 7.84 5.34
C LEU A 4 5.51 8.30 4.54
N MET A 5 4.76 7.37 3.94
CA MET A 5 3.54 7.68 3.19
C MET A 5 2.36 6.85 3.64
N ARG A 6 1.19 7.48 3.61
CA ARG A 6 -0.08 6.81 3.83
C ARG A 6 -0.76 6.66 2.48
N ASN A 7 -0.97 5.42 2.08
CA ASN A 7 -1.88 5.06 1.01
C ASN A 7 -2.87 4.03 1.56
N PRO A 8 -4.13 4.05 1.10
CA PRO A 8 -5.08 2.99 1.40
C PRO A 8 -4.44 1.62 1.09
N SER A 9 -4.38 0.74 2.08
CA SER A 9 -3.70 -0.54 1.98
C SER A 9 -4.29 -1.54 2.99
N PRO A 10 -4.37 -2.83 2.64
CA PRO A 10 -4.84 -3.87 3.56
C PRO A 10 -3.95 -4.06 4.79
N TYR A 11 -2.70 -3.60 4.75
CA TYR A 11 -1.71 -3.84 5.81
C TYR A 11 -1.78 -2.83 6.97
N ASN A 12 -2.71 -1.87 6.92
CA ASN A 12 -2.72 -0.68 7.77
C ASN A 12 -2.88 -0.95 9.27
N MET A 13 -3.51 -2.05 9.66
CA MET A 13 -3.80 -2.37 11.07
C MET A 13 -3.32 -3.77 11.46
N PHE A 14 -2.28 -4.29 10.80
CA PHE A 14 -1.75 -5.62 11.13
C PHE A 14 -0.89 -5.63 12.39
N THR A 15 -0.59 -4.46 12.96
CA THR A 15 0.28 -4.31 14.12
C THR A 15 -0.49 -3.75 15.30
N ASP A 16 0.02 -3.94 16.51
CA ASP A 16 -0.53 -3.40 17.75
C ASP A 16 -0.26 -1.89 17.93
N ILE A 17 0.57 -1.28 17.06
CA ILE A 17 0.66 0.17 16.93
C ILE A 17 -0.57 0.68 16.15
N SER A 18 -1.53 1.20 16.90
CA SER A 18 -2.78 1.75 16.37
C SER A 18 -2.98 3.23 16.72
N PRO A 19 -3.55 4.04 15.81
CA PRO A 19 -3.81 3.71 14.41
C PRO A 19 -2.49 3.63 13.64
N GLY A 20 -2.32 2.60 12.79
CA GLY A 20 -1.20 2.55 11.86
C GLY A 20 -1.30 3.72 10.89
N LEU A 21 -0.46 4.74 11.07
CA LEU A 21 -0.59 6.02 10.35
C LEU A 21 -0.02 5.95 8.94
N PHE A 22 1.01 5.13 8.72
CA PHE A 22 1.75 5.04 7.47
C PHE A 22 1.92 3.60 7.04
N THR A 23 1.97 3.39 5.73
CA THR A 23 1.71 2.10 5.09
C THR A 23 2.84 1.71 4.13
N HIS A 24 3.65 2.69 3.74
CA HIS A 24 4.89 2.47 3.00
C HIS A 24 5.94 3.52 3.35
N VAL A 25 7.20 3.20 3.06
CA VAL A 25 8.35 4.06 3.37
C VAL A 25 9.43 4.01 2.31
N GLY A 26 10.28 5.03 2.31
CA GLY A 26 11.51 5.07 1.51
C GLY A 26 12.56 5.97 2.16
N VAL A 27 13.78 5.93 1.63
CA VAL A 27 14.89 6.78 2.08
C VAL A 27 15.22 7.78 0.98
N VAL A 28 15.30 9.06 1.34
CA VAL A 28 15.83 10.10 0.46
C VAL A 28 17.34 9.92 0.36
N ALA A 29 17.82 9.69 -0.86
CA ALA A 29 19.23 9.56 -1.19
C ALA A 29 19.62 10.54 -2.30
N THR A 30 20.92 10.71 -2.49
CA THR A 30 21.47 11.37 -3.68
C THR A 30 21.91 10.30 -4.67
N GLU A 31 21.53 10.46 -5.93
CA GLU A 31 22.01 9.64 -7.04
C GLU A 31 22.54 10.55 -8.17
N VAL A 32 23.54 10.06 -8.91
CA VAL A 32 24.04 10.71 -10.12
C VAL A 32 23.60 9.84 -11.29
N GLY A 33 22.65 10.34 -12.07
CA GLY A 33 22.09 9.59 -13.20
C GLY A 33 23.10 9.43 -14.35
N GLU A 34 22.74 8.65 -15.36
CA GLU A 34 23.57 8.41 -16.54
C GLU A 34 23.95 9.70 -17.30
N ASP A 35 23.13 10.74 -17.17
CA ASP A 35 23.39 12.07 -17.74
C ASP A 35 24.34 12.94 -16.90
N GLY A 36 24.95 12.38 -15.85
CA GLY A 36 25.89 13.05 -14.96
C GLY A 36 25.25 14.05 -13.99
N LYS A 37 23.91 14.18 -13.97
CA LYS A 37 23.22 15.11 -13.07
C LYS A 37 22.93 14.45 -11.73
N ARG A 38 23.27 15.19 -10.67
CA ARG A 38 22.94 14.86 -9.29
C ARG A 38 21.45 15.14 -9.03
N ARG A 39 20.74 14.18 -8.46
CA ARG A 39 19.31 14.27 -8.11
C ARG A 39 19.05 13.77 -6.70
N PHE A 40 17.97 14.26 -6.09
CA PHE A 40 17.37 13.59 -4.95
C PHE A 40 16.40 12.54 -5.44
N VAL A 41 16.52 11.34 -4.88
CA VAL A 41 15.68 10.19 -5.22
C VAL A 41 15.12 9.57 -3.96
N ILE A 42 13.94 8.96 -4.06
CA ILE A 42 13.44 8.00 -3.10
C ILE A 42 13.94 6.61 -3.51
N VAL A 43 14.61 5.96 -2.58
CA VAL A 43 15.00 4.56 -2.65
C VAL A 43 14.14 3.79 -1.67
N ASP A 44 13.38 2.83 -2.17
CA ASP A 44 12.48 1.99 -1.38
C ASP A 44 12.62 0.51 -1.76
N LEU A 45 11.98 -0.34 -0.97
CA LEU A 45 11.82 -1.75 -1.30
C LEU A 45 10.35 -1.98 -1.72
N PRO A 46 10.04 -1.97 -3.03
CA PRO A 46 8.68 -2.20 -3.49
C PRO A 46 8.29 -3.68 -3.36
N GLU A 47 6.98 -3.92 -3.23
CA GLU A 47 6.41 -5.29 -3.26
C GLU A 47 6.62 -5.99 -4.60
N ARG A 48 6.67 -5.21 -5.69
CA ARG A 48 6.86 -5.69 -7.06
C ARG A 48 8.20 -5.21 -7.62
N GLY A 49 8.78 -6.02 -8.50
CA GLY A 49 10.09 -5.77 -9.11
C GLY A 49 11.18 -6.63 -8.48
N ALA A 50 12.24 -6.87 -9.26
CA ALA A 50 13.38 -7.69 -8.86
C ALA A 50 14.62 -6.87 -8.47
N LYS A 51 14.52 -5.52 -8.49
CA LYS A 51 15.60 -4.61 -8.13
C LYS A 51 15.11 -3.43 -7.32
N ILE A 52 15.99 -2.90 -6.46
CA ILE A 52 15.79 -1.65 -5.72
C ILE A 52 15.75 -0.48 -6.71
N PRO A 53 14.62 0.23 -6.85
CA PRO A 53 14.52 1.39 -7.74
C PRO A 53 15.12 2.65 -7.10
N ALA A 54 15.37 3.64 -7.94
CA ALA A 54 15.57 5.03 -7.53
C ALA A 54 14.59 5.88 -8.33
N THR A 55 13.65 6.53 -7.64
CA THR A 55 12.65 7.39 -8.29
C THR A 55 12.89 8.83 -7.88
N ASN A 56 12.78 9.79 -8.81
CA ASN A 56 12.85 11.21 -8.46
C ASN A 56 11.84 11.53 -7.34
N VAL A 57 12.24 12.34 -6.36
CA VAL A 57 11.38 12.69 -5.22
C VAL A 57 10.05 13.31 -5.68
N ASP A 58 10.08 14.23 -6.64
CA ASP A 58 8.89 14.94 -7.12
C ASP A 58 7.90 13.95 -7.75
N ASP A 59 8.38 13.06 -8.61
CA ASP A 59 7.57 12.03 -9.26
C ASP A 59 7.00 11.03 -8.25
N TYR A 60 7.80 10.66 -7.24
CA TYR A 60 7.39 9.68 -6.24
C TYR A 60 6.28 10.23 -5.33
N LEU A 61 6.34 11.53 -4.99
CA LEU A 61 5.33 12.18 -4.16
C LEU A 61 3.96 12.27 -4.83
N LEU A 62 3.87 12.20 -6.17
CA LEU A 62 2.58 12.14 -6.88
C LEU A 62 1.73 10.90 -6.52
N ARG A 63 2.35 9.87 -5.93
CA ARG A 63 1.67 8.62 -5.56
C ARG A 63 0.81 8.75 -4.31
N THR A 64 1.07 9.73 -3.46
CA THR A 64 0.42 9.87 -2.16
C THR A 64 -0.11 11.27 -1.90
N LEU A 65 -1.22 11.35 -1.15
CA LEU A 65 -1.81 12.61 -0.69
C LEU A 65 -1.45 12.95 0.76
N HIS A 66 -0.76 12.04 1.46
CA HIS A 66 -0.34 12.22 2.85
C HIS A 66 1.01 11.57 3.07
N TYR A 67 2.01 12.40 3.36
CA TYR A 67 3.37 11.95 3.60
C TYR A 67 4.09 12.83 4.62
N MET A 68 5.15 12.27 5.18
CA MET A 68 6.02 12.92 6.14
C MET A 68 7.47 12.55 5.86
N PHE A 69 8.36 13.52 6.01
CA PHE A 69 9.80 13.31 6.02
C PHE A 69 10.30 13.37 7.46
N LEU A 70 10.88 12.27 7.92
CA LEU A 70 11.59 12.18 9.18
C LEU A 70 13.09 12.38 8.93
N ARG A 71 13.72 13.22 9.74
CA ARG A 71 15.15 13.52 9.69
C ARG A 71 15.78 13.22 11.02
N HIS A 72 16.90 12.51 11.01
CA HIS A 72 17.68 12.27 12.22
C HIS A 72 18.33 13.56 12.71
N ASN A 73 18.38 13.83 14.01
CA ASN A 73 18.93 15.06 14.58
C ASN A 73 20.45 15.25 14.31
N ASP A 74 21.21 14.14 14.24
CA ASP A 74 22.64 14.11 13.93
C ASP A 74 22.90 14.09 12.41
N PRO A 75 23.55 15.11 11.81
CA PRO A 75 23.87 15.17 10.39
C PRO A 75 24.78 14.04 9.89
N ALA A 76 25.67 13.52 10.74
CA ALA A 76 26.54 12.42 10.35
C ALA A 76 25.72 11.13 10.14
N VAL A 77 24.74 10.90 11.01
CA VAL A 77 23.77 9.80 10.87
C VAL A 77 22.91 10.01 9.63
N GLN A 78 22.41 11.23 9.38
CA GLN A 78 21.64 11.53 8.16
C GLN A 78 22.40 11.14 6.88
N GLN A 79 23.70 11.49 6.81
CA GLN A 79 24.55 11.18 5.68
C GLN A 79 24.74 9.67 5.51
N GLN A 80 24.98 8.93 6.59
CA GLN A 80 25.12 7.48 6.57
C GLN A 80 23.85 6.78 6.07
N LEU A 81 22.67 7.18 6.57
CA LEU A 81 21.39 6.62 6.15
C LEU A 81 21.16 6.80 4.64
N GLY A 82 21.41 8.01 4.12
CA GLY A 82 21.27 8.31 2.69
C GLY A 82 22.29 7.58 1.82
N ALA A 83 23.54 7.45 2.29
CA ALA A 83 24.59 6.71 1.59
C ALA A 83 24.29 5.21 1.53
N ALA A 84 23.83 4.61 2.63
CA ALA A 84 23.42 3.21 2.69
C ALA A 84 22.31 2.90 1.68
N ALA A 85 21.30 3.78 1.59
CA ALA A 85 20.24 3.66 0.60
C ALA A 85 20.78 3.79 -0.84
N ALA A 86 21.66 4.76 -1.10
CA ALA A 86 22.28 4.95 -2.41
C ALA A 86 23.10 3.73 -2.87
N GLU A 87 23.84 3.08 -1.96
CA GLU A 87 24.61 1.86 -2.27
C GLU A 87 23.75 0.70 -2.73
N MET A 88 22.48 0.67 -2.33
CA MET A 88 21.55 -0.40 -2.66
C MET A 88 20.79 -0.17 -3.97
N ILE A 89 20.88 1.01 -4.59
CA ILE A 89 20.21 1.28 -5.87
C ILE A 89 20.64 0.25 -6.92
N GLY A 90 19.66 -0.41 -7.55
CA GLY A 90 19.89 -1.43 -8.56
C GLY A 90 20.26 -2.82 -8.01
N ASN A 91 20.45 -2.97 -6.69
CA ASN A 91 20.61 -4.28 -6.05
C ASN A 91 19.40 -5.17 -6.34
N ARG A 92 19.61 -6.48 -6.34
CA ARG A 92 18.49 -7.44 -6.39
C ARG A 92 17.65 -7.31 -5.13
N SER A 93 16.34 -7.37 -5.27
CA SER A 93 15.40 -7.22 -4.16
C SER A 93 14.36 -8.33 -4.14
N ASN A 94 14.07 -8.81 -2.93
CA ASN A 94 13.00 -9.77 -2.65
C ASN A 94 12.12 -9.19 -1.55
N PHE A 95 10.84 -8.97 -1.82
CA PHE A 95 9.90 -8.55 -0.80
C PHE A 95 9.55 -9.73 0.12
N ASP A 96 9.67 -9.52 1.42
CA ASP A 96 9.44 -10.52 2.45
C ASP A 96 8.00 -10.46 2.98
N LEU A 97 7.15 -11.33 2.44
CA LEU A 97 5.76 -11.52 2.88
C LEU A 97 5.62 -12.11 4.29
N THR A 98 6.72 -12.54 4.90
CA THR A 98 6.76 -13.03 6.29
C THR A 98 7.33 -12.01 7.27
N PHE A 99 7.60 -10.80 6.80
CA PHE A 99 8.04 -9.65 7.59
C PHE A 99 9.12 -9.99 8.65
N ARG A 100 10.12 -10.80 8.28
CA ARG A 100 11.15 -11.29 9.22
C ARG A 100 12.31 -10.30 9.35
N THR A 101 12.31 -9.57 10.45
CA THR A 101 13.39 -8.61 10.78
C THR A 101 14.76 -9.27 10.92
N SER A 102 14.84 -10.55 11.31
CA SER A 102 16.12 -11.27 11.46
C SER A 102 16.98 -11.27 10.19
N ARG A 103 16.36 -11.27 9.00
CA ARG A 103 17.07 -11.21 7.71
C ARG A 103 17.81 -9.89 7.47
N VAL A 104 17.31 -8.80 8.06
CA VAL A 104 17.99 -7.50 8.03
C VAL A 104 19.27 -7.55 8.86
N LEU A 105 19.18 -8.18 10.04
CA LEU A 105 20.30 -8.32 10.97
C LEU A 105 21.44 -9.17 10.40
N ASP A 106 21.13 -10.13 9.53
CA ASP A 106 22.14 -10.95 8.82
C ASP A 106 23.07 -10.13 7.91
N LEU A 107 22.66 -8.91 7.53
CA LEU A 107 23.46 -7.99 6.71
C LEU A 107 24.28 -7.00 7.54
N LYS A 108 24.19 -7.05 8.88
CA LYS A 108 24.90 -6.11 9.75
C LYS A 108 26.41 -6.22 9.56
N GLY A 109 27.06 -5.07 9.38
CA GLY A 109 28.52 -4.96 9.19
C GLY A 109 29.03 -5.44 7.83
N LYS A 110 28.15 -5.81 6.89
CA LYS A 110 28.53 -6.21 5.53
C LYS A 110 28.39 -5.02 4.57
N PRO A 111 29.20 -4.94 3.50
CA PRO A 111 28.97 -4.00 2.41
C PRO A 111 27.60 -4.25 1.78
N LEU A 112 26.79 -3.20 1.59
CA LEU A 112 25.44 -3.33 1.06
C LEU A 112 25.40 -3.39 -0.48
N LYS A 113 26.35 -2.75 -1.16
CA LYS A 113 26.43 -2.74 -2.62
C LYS A 113 26.53 -4.15 -3.20
N GLY A 114 25.66 -4.45 -4.17
CA GLY A 114 25.62 -5.73 -4.88
C GLY A 114 25.01 -6.89 -4.08
N GLN A 115 24.60 -6.68 -2.83
CA GLN A 115 23.90 -7.70 -2.04
C GLN A 115 22.47 -7.89 -2.54
N THR A 116 21.94 -9.09 -2.37
CA THR A 116 20.49 -9.33 -2.50
C THR A 116 19.80 -8.85 -1.23
N ILE A 117 18.90 -7.88 -1.37
CA ILE A 117 18.15 -7.30 -0.26
C ILE A 117 16.83 -8.06 -0.11
N ASN A 118 16.70 -8.84 0.96
CA ASN A 118 15.52 -9.64 1.26
C ASN A 118 14.88 -9.15 2.56
N THR A 119 13.90 -8.26 2.45
CA THR A 119 13.23 -7.63 3.59
C THR A 119 11.88 -7.05 3.14
N TYR A 120 11.31 -6.12 3.89
CA TYR A 120 10.08 -5.39 3.57
C TYR A 120 10.35 -3.88 3.72
N CYS A 121 9.39 -3.02 3.41
CA CYS A 121 9.61 -1.56 3.32
C CYS A 121 10.24 -0.96 4.60
N ALA A 122 9.68 -1.22 5.78
CA ALA A 122 10.25 -0.73 7.05
C ALA A 122 11.53 -1.47 7.46
N GLY A 123 11.67 -2.75 7.10
CA GLY A 123 12.93 -3.48 7.25
C GLY A 123 14.07 -2.88 6.41
N PHE A 124 13.78 -2.23 5.28
CA PHE A 124 14.76 -1.46 4.50
C PHE A 124 15.26 -0.21 5.25
N LEU A 125 14.37 0.48 5.99
CA LEU A 125 14.79 1.58 6.87
C LEU A 125 15.73 1.09 7.97
N LEU A 126 15.38 -0.04 8.61
CA LEU A 126 16.22 -0.67 9.62
C LEU A 126 17.58 -1.10 9.04
N LEU A 127 17.59 -1.58 7.80
CA LEU A 127 18.82 -1.93 7.08
C LEU A 127 19.74 -0.71 6.89
N CYS A 128 19.18 0.45 6.57
CA CYS A 128 19.94 1.70 6.52
C CYS A 128 20.41 2.11 7.93
N ALA A 129 19.54 2.02 8.93
CA ALA A 129 19.85 2.39 10.32
C ALA A 129 21.03 1.61 10.92
N GLN A 130 21.13 0.30 10.64
CA GLN A 130 22.22 -0.53 11.18
C GLN A 130 23.61 -0.23 10.59
N THR A 131 23.70 0.59 9.54
CA THR A 131 25.00 1.08 9.03
C THR A 131 25.58 2.17 9.91
N THR A 132 24.76 2.73 10.80
CA THR A 132 25.15 3.73 11.78
C THR A 132 25.66 3.06 13.05
N SER A 133 26.37 3.81 13.90
CA SER A 133 26.79 3.34 15.23
C SER A 133 25.67 3.43 16.29
N ARG A 134 24.49 3.94 15.91
CA ARG A 134 23.36 4.16 16.82
C ARG A 134 22.57 2.87 17.06
N PRO A 135 22.01 2.66 18.26
CA PRO A 135 21.20 1.49 18.56
C PRO A 135 19.87 1.50 17.79
N ARG A 136 19.30 0.32 17.51
CA ARG A 136 17.95 0.17 16.90
C ARG A 136 16.91 1.05 17.58
N THR A 137 16.93 1.09 18.91
CA THR A 137 15.95 1.79 19.74
C THR A 137 15.96 3.31 19.52
N GLU A 138 17.02 3.89 18.96
CA GLU A 138 17.01 5.29 18.54
C GLU A 138 16.15 5.50 17.28
N PHE A 139 15.90 4.48 16.45
CA PHE A 139 15.08 4.59 15.23
C PHE A 139 13.71 3.97 15.37
N PHE A 140 13.64 2.80 16.02
CA PHE A 140 12.42 2.05 16.29
C PHE A 140 12.39 1.72 17.79
N PRO A 141 11.85 2.62 18.63
CA PRO A 141 11.91 2.48 20.09
C PRO A 141 10.87 1.51 20.65
N ILE A 142 9.78 1.29 19.93
CA ILE A 142 8.65 0.46 20.39
C ILE A 142 8.78 -0.93 19.76
N PRO A 143 8.78 -2.02 20.56
CA PRO A 143 8.59 -3.37 20.05
C PRO A 143 7.16 -3.51 19.51
N GLU A 144 7.02 -4.08 18.31
CA GLU A 144 5.72 -4.23 17.64
C GLU A 144 5.37 -5.71 17.50
N TYR A 145 4.08 -5.99 17.64
CA TYR A 145 3.52 -7.33 17.50
C TYR A 145 2.38 -7.30 16.50
N ALA A 146 1.96 -8.49 16.04
CA ALA A 146 0.71 -8.59 15.31
C ALA A 146 -0.44 -8.02 16.15
N ALA A 147 -1.42 -7.41 15.49
CA ALA A 147 -2.64 -7.00 16.15
C ALA A 147 -3.25 -8.21 16.90
N GLY A 148 -3.92 -7.94 18.03
CA GLY A 148 -4.53 -8.97 18.87
C GLY A 148 -5.66 -9.74 18.17
N GLY A 149 -6.42 -10.49 18.96
CA GLY A 149 -7.59 -11.24 18.45
C GLY A 149 -7.19 -12.32 17.44
N ASN A 150 -7.87 -12.35 16.30
CA ASN A 150 -7.69 -13.37 15.27
C ASN A 150 -6.59 -13.04 14.25
N CYS A 151 -5.98 -11.85 14.30
CA CYS A 151 -5.11 -11.31 13.25
C CYS A 151 -3.97 -12.26 12.91
N LEU A 152 -3.21 -12.74 13.90
CA LEU A 152 -2.11 -13.67 13.66
C LEU A 152 -2.56 -14.98 12.97
N SER A 153 -3.74 -15.48 13.31
CA SER A 153 -4.30 -16.69 12.71
C SER A 153 -4.75 -16.44 11.26
N ASN A 154 -5.35 -15.28 10.99
CA ASN A 154 -5.81 -14.90 9.67
C ASN A 154 -4.64 -14.59 8.73
N LEU A 155 -3.59 -13.89 9.21
CA LEU A 155 -2.36 -13.67 8.45
C LEU A 155 -1.79 -14.99 7.92
N LYS A 156 -1.72 -16.02 8.77
CA LYS A 156 -1.23 -17.34 8.37
C LYS A 156 -2.06 -17.97 7.25
N LYS A 157 -3.39 -17.78 7.24
CA LYS A 157 -4.26 -18.26 6.17
C LYS A 157 -3.96 -17.55 4.85
N LEU A 158 -3.59 -16.27 4.90
CA LEU A 158 -3.17 -15.46 3.76
C LEU A 158 -1.74 -15.76 3.29
N GLY A 159 -1.02 -16.69 3.94
CA GLY A 159 0.40 -16.93 3.68
C GLY A 159 1.33 -15.84 4.22
N LEU A 160 0.82 -14.95 5.07
CA LEU A 160 1.56 -13.88 5.71
C LEU A 160 1.93 -14.26 7.15
N ALA A 161 2.96 -13.63 7.69
CA ALA A 161 3.32 -13.74 9.10
C ALA A 161 4.04 -12.47 9.54
N ILE A 162 3.86 -12.07 10.78
CA ILE A 162 4.67 -11.03 11.42
C ILE A 162 5.77 -11.75 12.20
N GLY A 163 7.03 -11.49 11.85
CA GLY A 163 8.19 -12.05 12.52
C GLY A 163 8.45 -11.40 13.89
N ASP A 164 9.34 -12.01 14.66
CA ASP A 164 9.83 -11.40 15.90
C ASP A 164 10.57 -10.09 15.61
N ASP A 165 10.45 -9.12 16.53
CA ASP A 165 11.05 -7.80 16.42
C ASP A 165 10.65 -7.04 15.14
N PHE A 166 9.40 -7.21 14.71
CA PHE A 166 8.82 -6.49 13.59
C PHE A 166 8.93 -4.96 13.78
N VAL A 167 9.07 -4.23 12.67
CA VAL A 167 9.04 -2.77 12.65
C VAL A 167 8.04 -2.31 11.58
N SER A 168 7.12 -1.41 11.92
CA SER A 168 6.21 -0.82 10.94
C SER A 168 6.78 0.46 10.35
N PRO A 169 6.25 0.93 9.21
CA PRO A 169 6.41 2.31 8.77
C PRO A 169 6.15 3.35 9.87
N SER A 170 5.17 3.09 10.73
CA SER A 170 4.71 4.02 11.77
C SER A 170 5.62 4.01 13.00
N GLY A 171 6.31 2.90 13.29
CA GLY A 171 7.20 2.76 14.44
C GLY A 171 8.30 3.84 14.50
N ALA A 172 8.77 4.30 13.34
CA ALA A 172 9.79 5.34 13.24
C ALA A 172 9.36 6.70 13.81
N ILE A 173 8.06 6.98 13.87
CA ILE A 173 7.51 8.27 14.35
C ILE A 173 7.76 8.46 15.84
N PHE A 174 7.85 7.37 16.58
CA PHE A 174 8.05 7.39 18.03
C PHE A 174 9.52 7.60 18.41
N SER A 175 10.43 7.64 17.43
CA SER A 175 11.85 7.90 17.68
C SER A 175 12.05 9.30 18.28
N PRO A 176 12.76 9.43 19.42
CA PRO A 176 13.13 10.74 19.95
C PRO A 176 14.31 11.38 19.19
N ALA A 177 14.98 10.62 18.31
CA ALA A 177 16.12 11.08 17.52
C ALA A 177 15.71 11.55 16.12
N LEU A 178 14.47 11.29 15.69
CA LEU A 178 13.92 11.73 14.42
C LEU A 178 12.97 12.93 14.62
N GLU A 179 13.15 13.98 13.82
CA GLU A 179 12.28 15.14 13.76
C GLU A 179 11.51 15.19 12.43
N ILE A 180 10.35 15.85 12.42
CA ILE A 180 9.58 16.08 11.20
C ILE A 180 10.25 17.22 10.41
N ALA A 181 10.98 16.89 9.36
CA ALA A 181 11.62 17.87 8.47
C ALA A 181 10.63 18.49 7.47
N GLY A 182 9.54 17.79 7.18
CA GLY A 182 8.48 18.26 6.31
C GLY A 182 7.31 17.31 6.31
N ARG A 183 6.09 17.81 6.10
CA ARG A 183 4.90 16.97 5.98
C ARG A 183 3.91 17.60 5.02
N ARG A 184 3.15 16.75 4.34
CA ARG A 184 1.90 17.12 3.69
C ARG A 184 0.79 16.63 4.57
N GLU A 185 0.02 17.53 5.17
CA GLU A 185 -1.13 17.15 5.98
C GLU A 185 -2.12 16.32 5.16
N PRO A 186 -2.87 15.40 5.81
CA PRO A 186 -3.87 14.58 5.13
C PRO A 186 -4.78 15.44 4.26
N MET A 187 -4.67 15.28 2.94
CA MET A 187 -5.61 15.90 2.03
C MET A 187 -6.84 15.02 1.90
N TYR A 188 -8.00 15.62 2.13
CA TYR A 188 -9.26 14.96 1.92
C TYR A 188 -9.49 14.66 0.43
N SER A 189 -9.57 13.37 0.09
CA SER A 189 -9.94 12.87 -1.23
C SER A 189 -11.10 11.88 -1.04
N PRO A 190 -12.34 12.24 -1.44
CA PRO A 190 -13.52 11.41 -1.25
C PRO A 190 -13.41 10.02 -1.88
N ASP A 191 -12.77 9.94 -3.04
CA ASP A 191 -12.50 8.71 -3.76
C ASP A 191 -11.55 7.80 -2.97
N ARG A 192 -10.46 8.33 -2.40
CA ARG A 192 -9.58 7.57 -1.51
C ARG A 192 -10.26 7.20 -0.19
N GLN A 193 -11.18 8.03 0.31
CA GLN A 193 -11.97 7.71 1.51
C GLN A 193 -12.83 6.45 1.29
N VAL A 194 -13.41 6.28 0.10
CA VAL A 194 -14.15 5.04 -0.24
C VAL A 194 -13.22 3.84 -0.19
N LYS A 195 -12.03 3.91 -0.82
CA LYS A 195 -11.05 2.80 -0.77
C LYS A 195 -10.59 2.50 0.66
N GLU A 196 -10.21 3.54 1.40
CA GLU A 196 -9.74 3.41 2.78
C GLU A 196 -10.79 2.78 3.68
N ALA A 197 -12.07 3.15 3.53
CA ALA A 197 -13.16 2.54 4.30
C ALA A 197 -13.34 1.03 4.06
N VAL A 198 -12.96 0.52 2.88
CA VAL A 198 -12.98 -0.91 2.56
C VAL A 198 -11.76 -1.62 3.15
N TYR A 199 -10.56 -1.04 3.00
CA TYR A 199 -9.35 -1.62 3.62
C TYR A 199 -9.39 -1.58 5.14
N ASP A 200 -9.89 -0.51 5.74
CA ASP A 200 -10.05 -0.39 7.19
C ASP A 200 -11.04 -1.45 7.71
N HIS A 201 -12.13 -1.70 6.97
CA HIS A 201 -13.08 -2.77 7.30
C HIS A 201 -12.41 -4.14 7.24
N PHE A 202 -11.68 -4.44 6.17
CA PHE A 202 -10.88 -5.67 6.06
C PHE A 202 -9.91 -5.82 7.25
N ALA A 203 -9.21 -4.74 7.61
CA ALA A 203 -8.23 -4.75 8.68
C ALA A 203 -8.88 -4.96 10.07
N VAL A 204 -10.09 -4.45 10.29
CA VAL A 204 -10.92 -4.75 11.47
C VAL A 204 -11.35 -6.22 11.46
N SER A 205 -11.89 -6.74 10.36
CA SER A 205 -12.28 -8.16 10.25
C SER A 205 -11.10 -9.11 10.46
N MET A 206 -9.89 -8.73 10.08
CA MET A 206 -8.67 -9.50 10.38
C MET A 206 -8.48 -9.73 11.89
N VAL A 207 -8.85 -8.75 12.73
CA VAL A 207 -8.75 -8.81 14.19
C VAL A 207 -9.98 -9.48 14.82
N GLU A 208 -11.17 -9.10 14.37
CA GLU A 208 -12.43 -9.44 15.03
C GLU A 208 -13.03 -10.77 14.54
N GLU A 209 -12.77 -11.17 13.31
CA GLU A 209 -13.44 -12.30 12.66
C GLU A 209 -12.48 -13.44 12.32
N THR A 210 -13.03 -14.61 11.99
CA THR A 210 -12.26 -15.73 11.45
C THR A 210 -12.43 -15.76 9.95
N LEU A 211 -11.39 -15.40 9.20
CA LEU A 211 -11.46 -15.39 7.73
C LEU A 211 -11.47 -16.81 7.17
N HIS A 212 -12.22 -17.02 6.10
CA HIS A 212 -12.31 -18.28 5.38
C HIS A 212 -12.04 -18.07 3.88
N PRO A 213 -10.81 -17.69 3.47
CA PRO A 213 -10.56 -17.37 2.06
C PRO A 213 -10.99 -18.50 1.12
N ALA A 214 -11.88 -18.22 0.17
CA ALA A 214 -12.28 -19.17 -0.86
C ALA A 214 -11.78 -18.71 -2.23
N PRO A 215 -10.57 -19.16 -2.65
CA PRO A 215 -10.03 -18.76 -3.94
C PRO A 215 -10.92 -19.25 -5.09
N ASP A 216 -11.08 -18.42 -6.12
CA ASP A 216 -11.73 -18.86 -7.35
C ASP A 216 -10.87 -19.91 -8.10
N LEU A 217 -11.41 -20.45 -9.19
CA LEU A 217 -10.71 -21.49 -9.96
C LEU A 217 -9.33 -21.02 -10.47
N SER A 218 -9.21 -19.77 -10.91
CA SER A 218 -7.95 -19.21 -11.39
C SER A 218 -6.94 -19.00 -10.28
N GLN A 219 -7.38 -18.50 -9.13
CA GLN A 219 -6.56 -18.31 -7.93
C GLN A 219 -6.10 -19.67 -7.38
N ALA A 220 -6.99 -20.66 -7.31
CA ALA A 220 -6.65 -22.03 -6.89
C ALA A 220 -5.65 -22.70 -7.84
N MET A 221 -5.77 -22.45 -9.16
CA MET A 221 -4.79 -22.91 -10.15
C MET A 221 -3.43 -22.23 -9.94
N LEU A 222 -3.40 -20.91 -9.71
CA LEU A 222 -2.18 -20.15 -9.46
C LEU A 222 -1.47 -20.65 -8.19
N GLU A 223 -2.20 -20.85 -7.09
CA GLU A 223 -1.68 -21.43 -5.86
C GLU A 223 -1.11 -22.83 -6.06
N SER A 224 -1.81 -23.66 -6.84
CA SER A 224 -1.35 -25.02 -7.18
C SER A 224 -0.08 -24.99 -8.01
N ALA A 225 0.00 -24.11 -9.00
CA ALA A 225 1.20 -23.92 -9.82
C ALA A 225 2.38 -23.39 -8.98
N ALA A 226 2.15 -22.43 -8.09
CA ALA A 226 3.15 -21.90 -7.17
C ALA A 226 3.69 -22.97 -6.20
N ARG A 227 2.82 -23.86 -5.73
CA ARG A 227 3.20 -25.01 -4.89
C ARG A 227 4.09 -26.00 -5.65
N ILE A 228 3.74 -26.32 -6.90
CA ILE A 228 4.58 -27.18 -7.77
C ILE A 228 5.93 -26.51 -8.06
N ALA A 229 5.95 -25.19 -8.22
CA ALA A 229 7.18 -24.43 -8.46
C ALA A 229 8.21 -24.49 -7.31
N LYS A 230 7.80 -24.89 -6.09
CA LYS A 230 8.76 -25.20 -5.01
C LYS A 230 9.72 -26.33 -5.40
N GLN A 231 9.25 -27.29 -6.19
CA GLN A 231 10.04 -28.45 -6.62
C GLN A 231 10.57 -28.33 -8.05
N ASN A 232 10.13 -27.32 -8.82
CA ASN A 232 10.52 -27.13 -10.22
C ASN A 232 11.10 -25.73 -10.48
N ALA A 233 12.41 -25.66 -10.70
CA ALA A 233 13.14 -24.40 -10.89
C ALA A 233 12.73 -23.64 -12.16
N TRP A 234 12.39 -24.34 -13.25
CA TRP A 234 11.95 -23.72 -14.48
C TRP A 234 10.58 -23.05 -14.30
N LEU A 235 9.62 -23.75 -13.70
CA LEU A 235 8.29 -23.21 -13.41
C LEU A 235 8.38 -22.01 -12.46
N ARG A 236 9.26 -22.06 -11.47
CA ARG A 236 9.51 -20.93 -10.56
C ARG A 236 9.99 -19.69 -11.29
N GLN A 237 10.97 -19.82 -12.17
CA GLN A 237 11.47 -18.70 -12.97
C GLN A 237 10.39 -18.15 -13.91
N PHE A 238 9.59 -19.02 -14.51
CA PHE A 238 8.48 -18.61 -15.38
C PHE A 238 7.43 -17.80 -14.62
N LEU A 239 6.93 -18.34 -13.50
CA LEU A 239 5.93 -17.66 -12.66
C LEU A 239 6.46 -16.34 -12.09
N ALA A 240 7.71 -16.31 -11.63
CA ALA A 240 8.32 -15.10 -11.10
C ALA A 240 8.43 -13.99 -12.17
N ARG A 241 8.87 -14.35 -13.39
CA ARG A 241 8.92 -13.41 -14.52
C ARG A 241 7.53 -12.91 -14.92
N ALA A 242 6.55 -13.80 -15.00
CA ALA A 242 5.19 -13.45 -15.39
C ALA A 242 4.55 -12.44 -14.42
N ASN A 243 4.90 -12.53 -13.13
CA ASN A 243 4.38 -11.64 -12.08
C ASN A 243 5.33 -10.47 -11.74
N ASN A 244 6.44 -10.31 -12.48
CA ASN A 244 7.47 -9.30 -12.21
C ASN A 244 7.95 -9.30 -10.74
N VAL A 245 8.17 -10.49 -10.18
CA VAL A 245 8.75 -10.69 -8.85
C VAL A 245 10.04 -11.49 -8.93
N SER A 246 10.77 -11.52 -7.83
CA SER A 246 11.97 -12.34 -7.72
C SER A 246 11.66 -13.84 -7.71
N PRO A 247 12.44 -14.69 -8.41
CA PRO A 247 12.28 -16.15 -8.33
C PRO A 247 12.68 -16.73 -6.97
N GLU A 248 13.33 -15.96 -6.10
CA GLU A 248 13.64 -16.35 -4.72
C GLU A 248 12.54 -15.96 -3.71
N MET A 249 11.48 -15.27 -4.16
CA MET A 249 10.30 -14.99 -3.33
C MET A 249 9.54 -16.29 -3.00
N ASP A 250 8.88 -16.34 -1.84
CA ASP A 250 7.95 -17.44 -1.52
C ASP A 250 6.69 -17.32 -2.38
N LEU A 251 6.73 -17.92 -3.57
CA LEU A 251 5.65 -17.82 -4.56
C LEU A 251 4.32 -18.40 -4.06
N GLU A 252 4.33 -19.35 -3.12
CA GLU A 252 3.08 -19.89 -2.57
C GLU A 252 2.42 -18.86 -1.65
N SER A 253 3.20 -18.28 -0.75
CA SER A 253 2.73 -17.19 0.12
C SER A 253 2.31 -15.97 -0.70
N ALA A 254 3.04 -15.65 -1.77
CA ALA A 254 2.69 -14.59 -2.71
C ALA A 254 1.37 -14.86 -3.44
N ALA A 255 1.13 -16.09 -3.90
CA ALA A 255 -0.11 -16.46 -4.57
C ALA A 255 -1.33 -16.36 -3.64
N LYS A 256 -1.21 -16.83 -2.39
CA LYS A 256 -2.28 -16.73 -1.37
C LYS A 256 -2.58 -15.28 -1.01
N ALA A 257 -1.54 -14.48 -0.77
CA ALA A 257 -1.70 -13.06 -0.48
C ALA A 257 -2.31 -12.32 -1.68
N ALA A 258 -1.84 -12.60 -2.90
CA ALA A 258 -2.36 -12.01 -4.12
C ALA A 258 -3.85 -12.31 -4.31
N ALA A 259 -4.31 -13.55 -4.09
CA ALA A 259 -5.72 -13.90 -4.25
C ALA A 259 -6.65 -13.03 -3.39
N VAL A 260 -6.29 -12.79 -2.13
CA VAL A 260 -7.11 -11.97 -1.23
C VAL A 260 -6.97 -10.47 -1.52
N ILE A 261 -5.75 -10.01 -1.82
CA ILE A 261 -5.49 -8.60 -2.12
C ILE A 261 -6.14 -8.20 -3.46
N GLU A 262 -6.11 -9.06 -4.47
CA GLU A 262 -6.75 -8.80 -5.76
C GLU A 262 -8.27 -8.68 -5.63
N THR A 263 -8.91 -9.57 -4.87
CA THR A 263 -10.34 -9.46 -4.58
C THR A 263 -10.66 -8.17 -3.83
N LEU A 264 -9.87 -7.84 -2.82
CA LEU A 264 -10.04 -6.63 -2.02
C LEU A 264 -9.82 -5.34 -2.84
N ASP A 265 -8.77 -5.30 -3.65
CA ASP A 265 -8.46 -4.19 -4.56
C ASP A 265 -9.57 -4.04 -5.61
N ALA A 266 -10.07 -5.14 -6.17
CA ALA A 266 -11.18 -5.11 -7.13
C ALA A 266 -12.45 -4.51 -6.51
N ILE A 267 -12.79 -4.90 -5.28
CA ILE A 267 -13.93 -4.34 -4.54
C ILE A 267 -13.69 -2.85 -4.26
N ALA A 268 -12.53 -2.48 -3.71
CA ALA A 268 -12.22 -1.10 -3.38
C ALA A 268 -12.21 -0.19 -4.62
N ASP A 269 -11.60 -0.63 -5.73
CA ASP A 269 -11.54 0.12 -6.98
C ASP A 269 -12.90 0.21 -7.68
N ALA A 270 -13.70 -0.87 -7.65
CA ALA A 270 -15.05 -0.86 -8.21
C ALA A 270 -15.95 0.16 -7.48
N ASN A 271 -15.88 0.21 -6.14
CA ASN A 271 -16.66 1.16 -5.35
C ASN A 271 -16.15 2.60 -5.49
N MET A 272 -14.83 2.81 -5.53
CA MET A 272 -14.24 4.12 -5.86
C MET A 272 -14.68 4.61 -7.25
N SER A 273 -14.62 3.74 -8.26
CA SER A 273 -15.07 4.06 -9.62
C SER A 273 -16.57 4.35 -9.66
N GLY A 274 -17.37 3.57 -8.93
CA GLY A 274 -18.80 3.80 -8.75
C GLY A 274 -19.11 5.17 -8.16
N PHE A 275 -18.40 5.56 -7.10
CA PHE A 275 -18.49 6.90 -6.49
C PHE A 275 -18.18 8.01 -7.51
N LEU A 276 -17.07 7.90 -8.24
CA LEU A 276 -16.67 8.91 -9.23
C LEU A 276 -17.73 9.07 -10.32
N LYS A 277 -18.23 7.95 -10.87
CA LYS A 277 -19.27 7.96 -11.90
C LYS A 277 -20.60 8.50 -11.39
N ALA A 278 -20.99 8.17 -10.16
CA ALA A 278 -22.19 8.73 -9.54
C ALA A 278 -22.08 10.24 -9.34
N ARG A 279 -20.95 10.71 -8.79
CA ARG A 279 -20.70 12.14 -8.62
C ARG A 279 -20.74 12.89 -9.95
N GLU A 280 -20.12 12.32 -10.99
CA GLU A 280 -20.14 12.87 -12.33
C GLU A 280 -21.56 12.96 -12.88
N ALA A 281 -22.37 11.90 -12.70
CA ALA A 281 -23.76 11.88 -13.13
C ALA A 281 -24.62 12.97 -12.46
N PHE A 282 -24.31 13.37 -11.22
CA PHE A 282 -25.01 14.47 -10.53
C PHE A 282 -24.66 15.84 -11.12
N VAL A 283 -23.41 16.04 -11.53
CA VAL A 283 -22.92 17.35 -12.05
C VAL A 283 -23.03 17.49 -13.56
N ALA A 284 -23.35 16.42 -14.29
CA ALA A 284 -23.44 16.40 -15.75
C ALA A 284 -24.58 17.25 -16.36
N GLY A 285 -25.45 17.86 -15.54
CA GLY A 285 -26.54 18.71 -16.01
C GLY A 285 -27.70 17.93 -16.68
N PRO A 286 -28.65 18.62 -17.32
CA PRO A 286 -29.79 17.97 -17.98
C PRO A 286 -29.37 17.00 -19.10
N LEU A 287 -30.09 15.89 -19.27
CA LEU A 287 -29.76 14.88 -20.28
C LEU A 287 -29.86 15.43 -21.71
N GLU A 288 -30.81 16.33 -21.95
CA GLU A 288 -31.01 16.99 -23.24
C GLU A 288 -29.81 17.86 -23.61
N ALA A 289 -29.24 18.58 -22.65
CA ALA A 289 -28.05 19.39 -22.87
C ALA A 289 -26.83 18.52 -23.20
N LEU A 290 -26.67 17.37 -22.54
CA LEU A 290 -25.61 16.40 -22.85
C LEU A 290 -25.74 15.82 -24.26
N ARG A 291 -26.97 15.48 -24.69
CA ARG A 291 -27.21 15.03 -26.06
C ARG A 291 -26.87 16.12 -27.08
N GLN A 292 -27.28 17.36 -26.82
CA GLN A 292 -26.98 18.51 -27.68
C GLN A 292 -25.48 18.83 -27.77
N SER A 293 -24.71 18.55 -26.72
CA SER A 293 -23.24 18.68 -26.75
C SER A 293 -22.52 17.51 -27.43
N GLY A 294 -23.25 16.57 -28.03
CA GLY A 294 -22.67 15.43 -28.75
C GLY A 294 -22.25 14.25 -27.87
N ALA A 295 -22.77 14.13 -26.65
CA ALA A 295 -22.53 12.94 -25.83
C ALA A 295 -23.15 11.69 -26.49
N SER A 296 -22.47 10.55 -26.39
CA SER A 296 -22.99 9.29 -26.93
C SER A 296 -24.20 8.78 -26.14
N GLU A 297 -25.08 7.99 -26.78
CA GLU A 297 -26.22 7.38 -26.10
C GLU A 297 -25.79 6.44 -24.96
N GLN A 298 -24.64 5.76 -25.11
CA GLN A 298 -24.05 4.98 -24.02
C GLN A 298 -23.75 5.86 -22.81
N ARG A 299 -23.18 7.05 -23.01
CA ARG A 299 -22.86 7.97 -21.92
C ARG A 299 -24.11 8.49 -21.22
N VAL A 300 -25.16 8.80 -22.00
CA VAL A 300 -26.45 9.23 -21.47
C VAL A 300 -27.12 8.10 -20.66
N ALA A 301 -27.04 6.86 -21.14
CA ALA A 301 -27.55 5.70 -20.43
C ALA A 301 -26.81 5.46 -19.10
N GLU A 302 -25.48 5.57 -19.09
CA GLU A 302 -24.67 5.47 -17.87
C GLU A 302 -25.09 6.53 -16.82
N ILE A 303 -25.18 7.80 -17.22
CA ILE A 303 -25.60 8.89 -16.33
C ILE A 303 -27.00 8.62 -15.77
N THR A 304 -27.92 8.18 -16.63
CA THR A 304 -29.29 7.84 -16.23
C THR A 304 -29.31 6.71 -15.20
N GLN A 305 -28.51 5.66 -15.41
CA GLN A 305 -28.40 4.53 -14.50
C GLN A 305 -27.92 4.96 -13.11
N TYR A 306 -26.90 5.82 -13.01
CA TYR A 306 -26.42 6.31 -11.71
C TYR A 306 -27.44 7.21 -11.01
N ARG A 307 -28.17 8.06 -11.75
CA ARG A 307 -29.27 8.86 -11.19
C ARG A 307 -30.41 7.99 -10.68
N GLN A 308 -30.75 6.91 -11.39
CA GLN A 308 -31.78 5.96 -10.96
C GLN A 308 -31.34 5.16 -9.73
N ARG A 309 -30.08 4.70 -9.68
CA ARG A 309 -29.51 4.02 -8.50
C ARG A 309 -29.62 4.89 -7.24
N HIS A 310 -29.41 6.20 -7.40
CA HIS A 310 -29.43 7.18 -6.32
C HIS A 310 -30.66 8.08 -6.40
N ALA A 311 -31.83 7.53 -6.72
CA ALA A 311 -33.04 8.31 -7.04
C ALA A 311 -33.45 9.30 -5.94
N ASP A 312 -33.38 8.91 -4.66
CA ASP A 312 -33.67 9.81 -3.54
C ASP A 312 -32.73 11.02 -3.51
N LEU A 313 -31.41 10.76 -3.54
CA LEU A 313 -30.39 11.79 -3.56
C LEU A 313 -30.52 12.69 -4.80
N TRP A 314 -30.81 12.11 -5.96
CA TRP A 314 -31.01 12.84 -7.20
C TRP A 314 -32.23 13.76 -7.13
N ASN A 315 -33.36 13.29 -6.60
CA ASN A 315 -34.57 14.09 -6.44
C ASN A 315 -34.33 15.28 -5.50
N ARG A 316 -33.62 15.08 -4.39
CA ARG A 316 -33.24 16.15 -3.47
C ARG A 316 -32.25 17.14 -4.09
N TRP A 317 -31.33 16.64 -4.94
CA TRP A 317 -30.36 17.45 -5.67
C TRP A 317 -31.05 18.40 -6.67
N ILE A 318 -31.93 17.89 -7.53
CA ILE A 318 -32.65 18.73 -8.51
C ILE A 318 -33.64 19.70 -7.85
N ALA A 319 -34.15 19.35 -6.67
CA ALA A 319 -34.99 20.23 -5.86
C ALA A 319 -34.20 21.31 -5.10
N GLY A 320 -32.87 21.33 -5.19
CA GLY A 320 -32.01 22.28 -4.46
C GLY A 320 -31.97 22.05 -2.94
N GLN A 321 -32.42 20.88 -2.47
CA GLN A 321 -32.50 20.51 -1.05
C GLN A 321 -31.24 19.79 -0.56
N LEU A 322 -30.29 19.49 -1.46
CA LEU A 322 -29.06 18.80 -1.16
C LEU A 322 -27.87 19.66 -1.60
N SER A 323 -27.02 20.06 -0.65
CA SER A 323 -25.81 20.81 -0.99
C SER A 323 -24.80 19.91 -1.72
N PRO A 324 -23.85 20.49 -2.51
CA PRO A 324 -22.76 19.72 -3.11
C PRO A 324 -21.94 18.94 -2.08
N ARG A 325 -21.83 19.44 -0.85
CA ARG A 325 -21.14 18.76 0.25
C ARG A 325 -21.94 17.55 0.73
N ASP A 326 -23.23 17.71 0.99
CA ASP A 326 -24.07 16.64 1.54
C ASP A 326 -24.28 15.51 0.53
N MET A 327 -24.43 15.85 -0.76
CA MET A 327 -24.45 14.87 -1.84
C MET A 327 -23.18 14.03 -1.85
N ARG A 328 -22.02 14.66 -1.76
CA ARG A 328 -20.73 13.97 -1.74
C ARG A 328 -20.59 13.05 -0.53
N ILE A 329 -20.96 13.52 0.67
CA ILE A 329 -20.92 12.72 1.89
C ILE A 329 -21.82 11.48 1.73
N ALA A 330 -23.06 11.67 1.29
CA ALA A 330 -24.00 10.57 1.09
C ALA A 330 -23.52 9.54 0.06
N LEU A 331 -22.89 9.99 -1.04
CA LEU A 331 -22.30 9.07 -2.02
C LEU A 331 -21.09 8.33 -1.43
N VAL A 332 -20.21 9.00 -0.70
CA VAL A 332 -19.10 8.31 -0.02
C VAL A 332 -19.64 7.24 0.93
N ASP A 333 -20.57 7.59 1.80
CA ASP A 333 -21.15 6.65 2.77
C ASP A 333 -21.77 5.43 2.07
N PHE A 334 -22.52 5.67 0.99
CA PHE A 334 -23.11 4.59 0.19
C PHE A 334 -22.06 3.64 -0.39
N TYR A 335 -21.04 4.16 -1.08
CA TYR A 335 -20.04 3.33 -1.76
C TYR A 335 -19.05 2.70 -0.78
N SER A 336 -18.79 3.35 0.36
CA SER A 336 -18.05 2.75 1.47
C SER A 336 -18.83 1.56 2.05
N GLN A 337 -20.12 1.74 2.38
CA GLN A 337 -20.93 0.64 2.93
C GLN A 337 -21.10 -0.49 1.93
N GLN A 338 -21.39 -0.18 0.66
CA GLN A 338 -21.48 -1.18 -0.39
C GLN A 338 -20.20 -2.00 -0.54
N GLY A 339 -19.03 -1.36 -0.44
CA GLY A 339 -17.75 -2.06 -0.47
C GLY A 339 -17.52 -2.98 0.73
N ARG A 340 -17.96 -2.58 1.93
CA ARG A 340 -17.93 -3.43 3.13
C ARG A 340 -18.84 -4.64 2.97
N ASP A 341 -20.09 -4.42 2.58
CA ASP A 341 -21.07 -5.49 2.36
C ASP A 341 -20.60 -6.48 1.28
N GLN A 342 -19.95 -5.99 0.22
CA GLN A 342 -19.35 -6.84 -0.81
C GLN A 342 -18.17 -7.66 -0.30
N LEU A 343 -17.37 -7.09 0.61
CA LEU A 343 -16.26 -7.81 1.23
C LEU A 343 -16.77 -8.91 2.18
N ASP A 344 -17.80 -8.61 2.97
CA ASP A 344 -18.41 -9.58 3.88
C ASP A 344 -19.11 -10.74 3.13
N ALA A 345 -19.62 -10.44 1.93
CA ALA A 345 -20.20 -11.43 1.03
C ALA A 345 -19.16 -12.14 0.14
N ALA A 346 -17.92 -11.65 0.10
CA ALA A 346 -16.85 -12.28 -0.67
C ALA A 346 -16.44 -13.58 0.03
N PRO A 347 -16.36 -14.70 -0.71
CA PRO A 347 -16.24 -16.02 -0.12
C PRO A 347 -14.83 -16.32 0.43
#